data_AF-A0A444JA84-F1
#
_entry.id   AF-A0A444JA84-F1
#
_cell.length_a   1.000
_cell.length_b   1.000
_cell.length_c   1.000
_cell.angle_alpha   90.00
_cell.angle_beta   90.00
_cell.angle_gamma   90.00
#
_symmetry.space_group_name_H-M   'P 1'
#
loop_
_entity.id
_entity.type
_entity.pdbx_description
1 polymer ?
#
loop_
_entity_poly.entity_id
_entity_poly.type
_entity_poly.pdbx_seq_one_letter_code
_entity_poly.pdbx_strand_id
1 'polypeptide(L)'
;MTEILDTVDTAFRLDIALIHYPVINKKQELIGSAVTNLDLHDIARAGKTFGVGTYWVVTPYEQQQELAADIAGHWTDGYGGTVNPDRAEALSIIRIRANLDQVIAEISKQ
;
A
#
# COMPACT_ATOMS: atom_id res chain seq x y z
N MET A 1 -26.92 -29.87 0.22
CA MET A 1 -26.74 -28.47 -0.22
C MET A 1 -25.88 -27.64 0.74
N THR A 2 -25.51 -28.19 1.90
CA THR A 2 -24.65 -27.53 2.90
C THR A 2 -23.15 -27.82 2.71
N GLU A 3 -22.77 -28.80 1.88
CA GLU A 3 -21.38 -29.25 1.72
C GLU A 3 -20.61 -28.62 0.53
N ILE A 4 -21.25 -27.79 -0.30
CA ILE A 4 -20.60 -27.25 -1.53
C ILE A 4 -19.95 -25.86 -1.29
N LEU A 5 -20.17 -25.23 -0.14
CA LEU A 5 -19.58 -23.92 0.18
C LEU A 5 -18.26 -24.01 0.96
N ASP A 6 -17.86 -25.19 1.44
CA ASP A 6 -16.63 -25.42 2.22
C ASP A 6 -15.40 -25.74 1.36
N THR A 7 -15.45 -25.55 0.04
CA THR A 7 -14.31 -25.89 -0.85
C THR A 7 -14.07 -24.86 -1.94
N VAL A 8 -14.13 -23.57 -1.58
CA VAL A 8 -13.29 -22.60 -2.27
C VAL A 8 -11.99 -22.52 -1.48
N ASP A 9 -10.97 -23.22 -1.96
CA ASP A 9 -9.58 -22.99 -1.59
C ASP A 9 -9.29 -21.49 -1.78
N THR A 10 -9.30 -20.75 -0.66
CA THR A 10 -9.48 -19.28 -0.60
C THR A 10 -8.16 -18.56 -0.33
N ALA A 11 -7.02 -19.13 -0.69
CA ALA A 11 -5.73 -18.48 -0.48
C ALA A 11 -5.26 -17.64 -1.68
N PHE A 12 -6.17 -16.96 -2.39
CA PHE A 12 -5.75 -15.93 -3.36
C PHE A 12 -5.49 -14.62 -2.63
N ARG A 13 -4.21 -14.29 -2.46
CA ARG A 13 -3.78 -12.99 -1.93
C ARG A 13 -3.36 -12.07 -3.06
N LEU A 14 -3.91 -10.85 -3.06
CA LEU A 14 -3.54 -9.78 -3.97
C LEU A 14 -2.89 -8.63 -3.18
N ASP A 15 -1.71 -8.23 -3.62
CA ASP A 15 -1.01 -7.04 -3.14
C ASP A 15 -0.83 -6.05 -4.31
N ILE A 16 -0.75 -4.75 -4.01
CA ILE A 16 -0.51 -3.67 -4.98
C ILE A 16 0.77 -2.93 -4.59
N ALA A 17 1.63 -2.59 -5.54
CA ALA A 17 2.80 -1.75 -5.30
C ALA A 17 2.80 -0.50 -6.18
N LEU A 18 2.90 0.69 -5.57
CA LEU A 18 3.17 1.94 -6.26
C LEU A 18 4.67 2.24 -6.19
N ILE A 19 5.31 2.18 -7.35
CA ILE A 19 6.76 2.37 -7.49
C ILE A 19 7.05 3.85 -7.77
N HIS A 20 7.76 4.49 -6.84
CA HIS A 20 8.28 5.84 -7.03
C HIS A 20 9.73 5.85 -7.52
N TYR A 21 10.47 4.75 -7.37
CA TYR A 21 11.74 4.54 -8.05
C TYR A 21 12.02 3.04 -8.24
N PRO A 22 12.59 2.64 -9.39
CA PRO A 22 12.89 3.48 -10.54
C PRO A 22 11.64 3.75 -11.41
N VAL A 23 11.47 4.98 -11.90
CA VAL A 23 10.42 5.34 -12.87
C VAL A 23 10.98 6.17 -14.03
N ILE A 24 10.28 6.19 -15.16
CA ILE A 24 10.71 6.89 -16.38
C ILE A 24 9.96 8.21 -16.51
N ASN A 25 10.68 9.32 -16.70
CA ASN A 25 10.08 10.63 -16.92
C ASN A 25 9.76 10.89 -18.41
N LYS A 26 9.17 12.06 -18.72
CA LYS A 26 8.84 12.47 -20.10
C LYS A 26 10.04 12.58 -21.05
N LYS A 27 11.26 12.69 -20.51
CA LYS A 27 12.52 12.72 -21.26
C LYS A 27 13.18 11.34 -21.40
N GLN A 28 12.48 10.27 -21.00
CA GLN A 28 13.00 8.90 -20.96
C GLN A 28 14.18 8.69 -19.99
N GLU A 29 14.29 9.54 -18.98
CA GLU A 29 15.32 9.41 -17.95
C GLU A 29 14.79 8.59 -16.77
N LEU A 30 15.67 7.78 -16.18
CA LEU A 30 15.41 7.06 -14.93
C LEU A 30 15.45 8.05 -13.77
N ILE A 31 14.33 8.26 -13.10
CA ILE A 31 14.21 9.18 -11.96
C ILE A 31 13.50 8.51 -10.80
N GLY A 32 13.47 9.18 -9.66
CA GLY A 32 12.49 8.94 -8.62
C GLY A 32 11.41 10.01 -8.62
N SER A 33 10.14 9.60 -8.51
CA SER A 33 8.99 10.50 -8.37
C SER A 33 8.70 10.81 -6.91
N ALA A 34 7.86 11.81 -6.67
CA ALA A 34 7.38 12.15 -5.34
C ALA A 34 6.19 11.28 -4.95
N VAL A 35 6.19 10.76 -3.72
CA VAL A 35 4.98 10.25 -3.06
C VAL A 35 3.99 11.39 -2.88
N THR A 36 2.75 11.19 -3.33
CA THR A 36 1.68 12.16 -3.11
C THR A 36 0.72 11.64 -2.04
N ASN A 37 0.23 12.54 -1.20
CA ASN A 37 -0.79 12.19 -0.20
C ASN A 37 -2.07 11.63 -0.84
N LEU A 38 -2.43 12.12 -2.03
CA LEU A 38 -3.62 11.66 -2.75
C LEU A 38 -3.51 10.18 -3.14
N ASP A 39 -2.37 9.75 -3.68
CA ASP A 39 -2.14 8.35 -4.07
C ASP A 39 -2.20 7.41 -2.86
N LEU A 40 -1.74 7.86 -1.69
CA LEU A 40 -1.85 7.09 -0.44
C LEU A 40 -3.31 6.81 -0.11
N HIS A 41 -4.18 7.82 -0.18
CA HIS A 41 -5.59 7.69 0.15
C HIS A 41 -6.38 6.92 -0.91
N ASP A 42 -6.22 7.25 -2.19
CA ASP A 42 -7.06 6.71 -3.25
C ASP A 42 -6.78 5.24 -3.52
N ILE A 43 -5.51 4.84 -3.62
CA ILE A 43 -5.15 3.45 -3.85
C ILE A 43 -5.44 2.60 -2.62
N ALA A 44 -5.20 3.11 -1.40
CA ALA A 44 -5.53 2.36 -0.18
C ALA A 44 -7.03 2.08 -0.07
N ARG A 45 -7.87 3.09 -0.34
CA ARG A 45 -9.33 2.95 -0.34
C ARG A 45 -9.80 1.96 -1.41
N ALA A 46 -9.31 2.09 -2.65
CA ALA A 46 -9.66 1.16 -3.72
C ALA A 46 -9.19 -0.27 -3.38
N GLY A 47 -7.97 -0.41 -2.87
CA GLY A 47 -7.41 -1.68 -2.45
C GLY A 47 -8.26 -2.36 -1.39
N LYS A 48 -8.68 -1.62 -0.35
CA LYS A 48 -9.58 -2.16 0.66
C LYS A 48 -10.93 -2.61 0.10
N THR A 49 -11.55 -1.82 -0.77
CA THR A 49 -12.82 -2.18 -1.43
C THR A 49 -12.74 -3.51 -2.17
N PHE A 50 -11.60 -3.83 -2.78
CA PHE A 50 -11.41 -5.04 -3.59
C PHE A 50 -10.63 -6.16 -2.87
N GLY A 51 -10.43 -6.05 -1.55
CA GLY A 51 -9.80 -7.12 -0.76
C GLY A 51 -8.28 -7.25 -0.94
N VAL A 52 -7.59 -6.18 -1.34
CA VAL A 52 -6.11 -6.14 -1.38
C VAL A 52 -5.54 -6.32 0.02
N GLY A 53 -4.60 -7.24 0.16
CA GLY A 53 -3.93 -7.54 1.42
C GLY A 53 -2.94 -6.45 1.82
N THR A 54 -2.10 -6.00 0.89
CA THR A 54 -1.11 -4.94 1.16
C THR A 54 -0.97 -3.97 -0.01
N TYR A 55 -0.90 -2.68 0.34
CA TYR A 55 -0.53 -1.61 -0.57
C TYR A 55 0.90 -1.14 -0.25
N TRP A 56 1.85 -1.50 -1.10
CA TRP A 56 3.25 -1.17 -0.99
C TRP A 56 3.56 0.19 -1.62
N VAL A 57 4.06 1.13 -0.83
CA VAL A 57 4.60 2.42 -1.28
C VAL A 57 6.11 2.29 -1.36
N VAL A 58 6.67 2.33 -2.57
CA VAL A 58 8.07 1.98 -2.80
C VAL A 58 8.88 3.21 -3.21
N THR A 59 9.70 3.72 -2.31
CA THR A 59 10.54 4.90 -2.54
C THR A 59 11.86 4.80 -1.78
N PRO A 60 13.02 5.05 -2.40
CA PRO A 60 14.32 5.03 -1.71
C PRO A 60 14.57 6.31 -0.91
N TYR A 61 13.73 7.34 -1.05
CA TYR A 61 13.92 8.63 -0.40
C TYR A 61 13.35 8.62 1.01
N GLU A 62 14.22 8.64 2.02
CA GLU A 62 13.85 8.58 3.45
C GLU A 62 12.80 9.63 3.84
N GLN A 63 12.96 10.89 3.40
CA GLN A 63 11.98 11.96 3.64
C GLN A 63 10.58 11.64 3.11
N GLN A 64 10.48 10.92 1.99
CA GLN A 64 9.18 10.50 1.46
C GLN A 64 8.62 9.28 2.21
N GLN A 65 9.49 8.41 2.72
CA GLN A 65 9.07 7.30 3.58
C GLN A 65 8.51 7.84 4.91
N GLU A 66 9.20 8.79 5.53
CA GLU A 66 8.74 9.49 6.75
C GLU A 66 7.39 10.17 6.51
N LEU A 67 7.27 10.96 5.44
CA LEU A 67 6.00 11.61 5.09
C LEU A 67 4.85 10.61 4.93
N ALA A 68 5.08 9.51 4.21
CA ALA A 68 4.07 8.48 4.01
C ALA A 68 3.68 7.77 5.32
N ALA A 69 4.66 7.52 6.20
CA ALA A 69 4.45 6.92 7.50
C ALA A 69 3.66 7.83 8.43
N ASP A 70 3.99 9.13 8.47
CA ASP A 70 3.28 10.13 9.28
C ASP A 70 1.83 10.28 8.83
N ILE A 71 1.58 10.32 7.52
CA ILE A 71 0.22 10.36 6.95
C ILE A 71 -0.55 9.11 7.36
N ALA A 72 0.01 7.92 7.14
CA ALA A 72 -0.66 6.67 7.50
C ALA A 72 -0.95 6.60 9.00
N GLY A 73 0.05 6.87 9.84
CA GLY A 73 -0.03 6.86 11.29
C GLY A 73 -1.07 7.85 11.85
N HIS A 74 -1.19 9.05 11.26
CA HIS A 74 -2.22 10.02 11.66
C HIS A 74 -3.64 9.44 11.58
N TRP A 75 -3.90 8.59 10.58
CA TRP A 75 -5.22 7.98 10.37
C TRP A 75 -5.36 6.63 11.06
N THR A 76 -4.31 5.82 11.18
CA THR A 76 -4.40 4.48 11.78
C THR A 76 -4.36 4.52 13.30
N ASP A 77 -3.45 5.33 13.86
CA ASP A 77 -3.15 5.36 15.30
C ASP A 77 -3.44 6.73 15.94
N GLY A 78 -3.51 7.77 15.11
CA GLY A 78 -3.73 9.15 15.54
C GLY A 78 -5.22 9.53 15.65
N TYR A 79 -5.44 10.80 16.01
CA TYR A 79 -6.78 11.37 16.16
C TYR A 79 -7.64 11.23 14.88
N GLY A 80 -7.02 11.28 13.70
CA GLY A 80 -7.73 11.14 12.42
C GLY A 80 -8.58 9.86 12.34
N GLY A 81 -8.09 8.74 12.90
CA GLY A 81 -8.82 7.48 12.91
C GLY A 81 -10.06 7.48 13.80
N THR A 82 -10.06 8.28 14.86
CA THR A 82 -11.25 8.44 15.73
C THR A 82 -12.37 9.21 15.04
N VAL A 83 -12.04 10.06 14.07
CA VAL A 83 -12.99 10.89 13.31
C VAL A 83 -13.49 10.17 12.06
N ASN A 84 -12.65 9.34 11.42
CA ASN A 84 -13.02 8.60 10.23
C ASN A 84 -12.46 7.17 10.26
N PRO A 85 -13.22 6.22 10.86
CA PRO A 85 -12.81 4.82 10.96
C PRO A 85 -12.59 4.15 9.59
N ASP A 86 -13.41 4.47 8.58
CA ASP A 86 -13.29 3.91 7.23
C ASP A 86 -11.95 4.31 6.60
N ARG A 87 -11.49 5.54 6.86
CA ARG A 87 -10.18 6.01 6.39
C ARG A 87 -9.03 5.35 7.14
N ALA A 88 -9.17 5.12 8.44
CA ALA A 88 -8.20 4.36 9.21
C ALA A 88 -8.06 2.93 8.65
N GLU A 89 -9.19 2.26 8.40
CA GLU A 89 -9.22 0.92 7.83
C GLU A 89 -8.58 0.90 6.43
N ALA A 90 -8.91 1.89 5.58
CA ALA A 90 -8.30 2.02 4.26
C ALA A 90 -6.77 2.10 4.36
N LEU A 91 -6.23 2.98 5.20
CA LEU A 91 -4.77 3.21 5.27
C LEU A 91 -4.01 2.11 6.01
N SER A 92 -4.70 1.25 6.77
CA SER A 92 -4.09 0.15 7.53
C SER A 92 -3.31 -0.86 6.68
N ILE A 93 -3.61 -0.95 5.37
CA ILE A 93 -2.92 -1.85 4.43
C ILE A 93 -1.63 -1.27 3.85
N ILE A 94 -1.28 -0.01 4.15
CA ILE A 94 -0.07 0.63 3.62
C ILE A 94 1.19 0.03 4.25
N ARG A 95 2.16 -0.32 3.42
CA ARG A 95 3.52 -0.70 3.84
C ARG A 95 4.54 0.04 2.98
N ILE A 96 5.59 0.57 3.60
CA ILE A 96 6.58 1.42 2.92
C ILE A 96 7.89 0.66 2.78
N ARG A 97 8.48 0.61 1.58
CA ARG A 97 9.76 -0.06 1.33
C ARG A 97 10.67 0.76 0.45
N ALA A 98 11.98 0.53 0.58
CA ALA A 98 12.98 1.32 -0.15
C ALA A 98 13.07 0.94 -1.63
N ASN A 99 12.76 -0.31 -1.97
CA ASN A 99 12.86 -0.84 -3.32
C ASN A 99 11.93 -2.07 -3.52
N LEU A 100 11.76 -2.45 -4.78
CA LEU A 100 10.92 -3.59 -5.18
C LEU A 100 11.46 -4.93 -4.65
N ASP A 101 12.79 -5.08 -4.54
CA ASP A 101 13.39 -6.33 -4.05
C ASP A 101 12.98 -6.63 -2.60
N GLN A 102 12.88 -5.60 -1.75
CA GLN A 102 12.35 -5.75 -0.39
C GLN A 102 10.89 -6.21 -0.39
N VAL A 103 10.06 -5.67 -1.29
CA VAL A 103 8.65 -6.08 -1.43
C VAL A 103 8.58 -7.55 -1.85
N ILE A 104 9.32 -7.95 -2.89
CA ILE A 104 9.35 -9.34 -3.37
C ILE A 104 9.85 -10.29 -2.28
N ALA A 105 10.92 -9.91 -1.56
CA ALA A 105 11.48 -10.71 -0.48
C ALA A 105 10.51 -10.91 0.70
N GLU A 106 9.60 -9.97 0.93
CA GLU A 106 8.59 -10.08 1.99
C GLU A 106 7.38 -10.90 1.56
N ILE A 107 6.88 -10.70 0.34
CA ILE A 107 5.77 -11.48 -0.20
C ILE A 107 6.17 -12.95 -0.36
N SER A 108 7.43 -13.24 -0.71
CA SER A 108 7.93 -14.61 -0.88
C SER A 108 8.10 -15.40 0.43
N LYS A 109 8.00 -14.74 1.58
CA LYS A 109 8.14 -15.37 2.91
C LYS A 109 6.81 -15.63 3.61
N GLN A 110 5.71 -15.17 3.01
CA GLN A 110 4.35 -15.30 3.54
C GLN A 110 3.71 -16.59 3.05
#